data_AF-A0A150WVC6-F1
#
_entry.id   AF-A0A150WVC6-F1
#
_cell.length_a   1.000
_cell.length_b   1.000
_cell.length_c   1.000
_cell.angle_alpha   90.00
_cell.angle_beta   90.00
_cell.angle_gamma   90.00
#
_symmetry.space_group_name_H-M   'P 1'
#
loop_
_entity.id
_entity.type
_entity.pdbx_description
1 polymer ?
#
loop_
_entity_poly.entity_id
_entity_poly.type
_entity_poly.pdbx_seq_one_letter_code
_entity_poly.pdbx_strand_id
1 'polypeptide(L)'
;MNKKMLLFLRTAALCFVGLAIMASELALVGAKSTNPTVRQPTNGVAVQPLSKRRHDISLHMQTAKRWAEVLDTQSSEILKASSMGTLQRWRQNIDLTTMKTQYAEGTLAHLKSMTSLFKVRRQMGRFKDLKEFDFQNMVRKSDYLMALPTTKESLDTEDPEIERILVAYSHERQQLSIH
;
A
#
# COMPACT_ATOMS: atom_id res chain seq x y z
N MET A 1 65.61 -3.10 59.03
CA MET A 1 64.72 -3.22 57.85
C MET A 1 65.59 -3.44 56.61
N ASN A 2 65.46 -4.59 55.94
CA ASN A 2 66.38 -5.01 54.87
C ASN A 2 66.25 -4.13 53.62
N LYS A 3 67.37 -3.64 53.06
CA LYS A 3 67.43 -2.75 51.87
C LYS A 3 66.63 -3.28 50.67
N LYS A 4 66.54 -4.62 50.52
CA LYS A 4 65.75 -5.29 49.48
C LYS A 4 64.24 -5.03 49.62
N MET A 5 63.72 -4.98 50.85
CA MET A 5 62.30 -4.75 51.14
C MET A 5 61.89 -3.30 50.82
N LEU A 6 62.80 -2.34 51.02
CA LEU A 6 62.57 -0.93 50.71
C LEU A 6 62.54 -0.67 49.19
N LEU A 7 63.35 -1.40 48.42
CA LEU A 7 63.34 -1.36 46.95
C LEU A 7 62.03 -1.93 46.39
N PHE A 8 61.58 -3.08 46.89
CA PHE A 8 60.30 -3.68 46.48
C PHE A 8 59.11 -2.77 46.79
N LEU A 9 59.09 -2.12 47.96
CA LEU A 9 58.02 -1.19 48.33
C LEU A 9 57.98 0.04 47.41
N ARG A 10 59.16 0.56 47.01
CA ARG A 10 59.26 1.70 46.09
C ARG A 10 58.81 1.33 44.67
N THR A 11 59.20 0.16 44.16
CA THR A 11 58.73 -0.31 42.86
C THR A 11 57.23 -0.59 42.84
N ALA A 12 56.68 -1.17 43.93
CA ALA A 12 55.25 -1.41 44.03
C ALA A 12 54.45 -0.09 44.07
N ALA A 13 54.94 0.92 44.82
CA ALA A 13 54.33 2.24 44.88
C ALA A 13 54.33 2.95 43.51
N LEU A 14 55.45 2.87 42.76
CA LEU A 14 55.54 3.44 41.42
C LEU A 14 54.58 2.76 40.43
N CYS A 15 54.45 1.44 40.50
CA CYS A 15 53.49 0.70 39.67
C CYS A 15 52.04 1.07 39.99
N PHE A 16 51.70 1.23 41.28
CA PHE A 16 50.35 1.63 41.71
C PHE A 16 49.99 3.05 41.25
N VAL A 17 50.92 4.01 41.33
CA VAL A 17 50.71 5.37 40.83
C VAL A 17 50.52 5.37 39.31
N GLY A 18 51.33 4.60 38.56
CA GLY A 18 51.17 4.46 37.11
C GLY A 18 49.81 3.87 36.71
N LEU A 19 49.34 2.84 37.42
CA LEU A 19 48.02 2.23 37.19
C LEU A 19 46.87 3.19 37.50
N ALA A 20 46.97 3.99 38.57
CA ALA A 20 45.94 4.96 38.94
C ALA A 20 45.79 6.08 37.90
N ILE A 21 46.90 6.57 37.33
CA ILE A 21 46.88 7.60 36.27
C ILE A 21 46.25 7.03 34.99
N MET A 22 46.65 5.82 34.57
CA MET A 22 46.08 5.20 33.36
C MET A 22 44.58 4.89 33.50
N ALA A 23 44.13 4.49 34.69
CA ALA A 23 42.71 4.24 34.96
C ALA A 23 41.88 5.54 34.94
N SER A 24 42.44 6.66 35.40
CA SER A 24 41.74 7.95 35.39
C SER A 24 41.66 8.56 33.99
N GLU A 25 42.65 8.36 33.12
CA GLU A 25 42.54 8.76 31.70
C GLU A 25 41.51 7.92 30.94
N LEU A 26 41.46 6.60 31.18
CA LEU A 26 40.44 5.74 30.55
C LEU A 26 39.01 6.12 30.98
N ALA A 27 38.82 6.48 32.25
CA ALA A 27 37.54 6.93 32.78
C ALA A 27 37.10 8.29 32.18
N LEU A 28 38.05 9.19 31.92
CA LEU A 28 37.77 10.51 31.32
C LEU A 28 37.38 10.39 29.83
N VAL A 29 37.99 9.46 29.10
CA VAL A 29 37.69 9.20 27.68
C VAL A 29 36.33 8.49 27.50
N GLY A 30 35.94 7.62 28.44
CA GLY A 30 34.63 6.94 28.41
C GLY A 30 33.43 7.82 28.81
N ALA A 31 33.65 8.94 29.50
CA ALA A 31 32.58 9.76 30.07
C ALA A 31 32.05 10.88 29.16
N LYS A 32 32.48 10.97 27.90
CA LYS A 32 31.91 11.94 26.96
C LYS A 32 30.71 11.34 26.23
N SER A 33 29.61 11.17 26.96
CA SER A 33 28.28 10.96 26.38
C SER A 33 27.90 12.20 25.56
N THR A 34 28.32 12.18 24.31
CA THR A 34 27.75 13.06 23.29
C THR A 34 26.39 12.47 22.96
N ASN A 35 25.35 12.91 23.66
CA ASN A 35 23.97 12.66 23.22
C ASN A 35 23.87 13.18 21.78
N PRO A 36 23.72 12.31 20.76
CA PRO A 36 23.52 12.79 19.41
C PRO A 36 22.15 13.46 19.41
N THR A 37 22.12 14.79 19.31
CA THR A 37 20.89 15.53 19.10
C THR A 37 20.46 15.22 17.66
N VAL A 38 19.68 14.15 17.51
CA VAL A 38 19.00 13.83 16.27
C VAL A 38 18.09 15.01 15.99
N ARG A 39 18.48 15.88 15.05
CA ARG A 39 17.58 16.85 14.46
C ARG A 39 16.52 16.04 13.73
N GLN A 40 15.38 15.80 14.39
CA GLN A 40 14.22 15.25 13.71
C GLN A 40 13.90 16.20 12.55
N PRO A 41 13.81 15.72 11.30
CA PRO A 41 13.29 16.53 10.23
C PRO A 41 11.82 16.86 10.54
N THR A 42 11.59 18.08 10.99
CA THR A 42 10.29 18.74 11.02
C THR A 42 9.86 18.93 9.57
N ASN A 43 9.22 17.89 9.04
CA ASN A 43 8.40 17.78 7.82
C ASN A 43 8.62 16.42 7.14
N GLY A 44 8.59 15.33 7.91
CA GLY A 44 8.46 13.98 7.38
C GLY A 44 6.99 13.66 7.18
N VAL A 45 6.56 13.48 5.93
CA VAL A 45 5.31 12.78 5.60
C VAL A 45 5.23 11.53 6.48
N ALA A 46 4.13 11.33 7.20
CA ALA A 46 3.95 10.16 8.06
C ALA A 46 4.23 8.88 7.26
N VAL A 47 5.39 8.26 7.50
CA VAL A 47 5.77 7.01 6.86
C VAL A 47 4.91 5.94 7.52
N GLN A 48 3.83 5.54 6.84
CA GLN A 48 3.01 4.43 7.31
C GLN A 48 3.92 3.22 7.56
N PRO A 49 3.71 2.48 8.67
CA PRO A 49 4.52 1.30 8.97
C PRO A 49 4.45 0.32 7.80
N LEU A 50 5.61 -0.24 7.42
CA LEU A 50 5.76 -1.12 6.24
C LEU A 50 4.78 -2.31 6.26
N SER A 51 4.37 -2.77 7.45
CA SER A 51 3.36 -3.81 7.64
C SER A 51 1.96 -3.38 7.20
N LYS A 52 1.50 -2.21 7.65
CA LYS A 52 0.21 -1.62 7.24
C LYS A 52 0.19 -1.36 5.73
N ARG A 53 1.27 -0.79 5.21
CA ARG A 53 1.45 -0.51 3.78
C ARG A 53 1.38 -1.78 2.91
N ARG A 54 2.00 -2.89 3.34
CA ARG A 54 1.92 -4.18 2.63
C ARG A 54 0.53 -4.81 2.70
N HIS A 55 -0.13 -4.67 3.85
CA HIS A 55 -1.50 -5.15 4.05
C HIS A 55 -2.47 -4.43 3.12
N ASP A 56 -2.39 -3.09 3.05
CA ASP A 56 -3.25 -2.27 2.20
C ASP A 56 -3.09 -2.62 0.71
N ILE A 57 -1.84 -2.83 0.23
CA ILE A 57 -1.60 -3.31 -1.15
C ILE A 57 -2.29 -4.66 -1.38
N SER A 58 -2.08 -5.63 -0.48
CA SER A 58 -2.62 -6.97 -0.64
C SER A 58 -4.14 -6.95 -0.64
N LEU A 59 -4.74 -6.20 0.29
CA LEU A 59 -6.18 -6.05 0.42
C LEU A 59 -6.77 -5.44 -0.84
N HIS A 60 -6.31 -4.26 -1.26
CA HIS A 60 -6.89 -3.60 -2.43
C HIS A 60 -6.65 -4.38 -3.72
N MET A 61 -5.50 -5.06 -3.86
CA MET A 61 -5.22 -5.91 -5.02
C MET A 61 -6.14 -7.12 -5.07
N GLN A 62 -6.33 -7.82 -3.94
CA GLN A 62 -7.24 -8.97 -3.87
C GLN A 62 -8.69 -8.55 -4.12
N THR A 63 -9.12 -7.44 -3.53
CA THR A 63 -10.47 -6.90 -3.72
C THR A 63 -10.71 -6.51 -5.18
N ALA A 64 -9.79 -5.79 -5.81
CA ALA A 64 -9.91 -5.42 -7.22
C ALA A 64 -9.92 -6.65 -8.14
N LYS A 65 -9.07 -7.66 -7.88
CA LYS A 65 -9.06 -8.92 -8.64
C LYS A 65 -10.38 -9.66 -8.53
N ARG A 66 -10.89 -9.83 -7.30
CA ARG A 66 -12.17 -10.50 -7.04
C ARG A 66 -13.31 -9.81 -7.76
N TRP A 67 -13.38 -8.48 -7.69
CA TRP A 67 -14.42 -7.75 -8.41
C TRP A 67 -14.30 -7.90 -9.92
N ALA A 68 -13.09 -7.87 -10.47
CA ALA A 68 -12.91 -8.08 -11.91
C ALA A 68 -13.42 -9.46 -12.37
N GLU A 69 -13.17 -10.53 -11.61
CA GLU A 69 -13.66 -11.88 -11.92
C GLU A 69 -15.19 -11.98 -11.82
N VAL A 70 -15.77 -11.36 -10.79
CA VAL A 70 -17.22 -11.28 -10.61
C VAL A 70 -17.87 -10.50 -11.77
N LEU A 71 -17.31 -9.35 -12.13
CA LEU A 71 -17.85 -8.51 -13.20
C LEU A 71 -17.73 -9.16 -14.58
N ASP A 72 -16.66 -9.91 -14.84
CA ASP A 72 -16.52 -10.67 -16.09
C ASP A 72 -17.64 -11.71 -16.21
N THR A 73 -17.90 -12.46 -15.14
CA THR A 73 -18.99 -13.45 -15.06
C THR A 73 -20.36 -12.78 -15.23
N GLN A 74 -20.63 -11.72 -14.46
CA GLN A 74 -21.90 -10.99 -14.51
C GLN A 74 -22.14 -10.35 -15.88
N SER A 75 -21.11 -9.85 -16.55
CA SER A 75 -21.25 -9.25 -17.89
C SER A 75 -21.75 -10.28 -18.90
N SER A 76 -21.21 -11.50 -18.86
CA SER A 76 -21.65 -12.60 -19.72
C SER A 76 -23.10 -13.01 -19.43
N GLU A 77 -23.48 -13.09 -18.15
CA GLU A 77 -24.84 -13.42 -17.75
C GLU A 77 -25.85 -12.34 -18.17
N ILE A 78 -25.49 -11.06 -18.03
CA ILE A 78 -26.32 -9.93 -18.46
C ILE A 78 -26.48 -9.94 -19.97
N LEU A 79 -25.42 -10.19 -20.75
CA LEU A 79 -25.51 -10.29 -22.21
C LEU A 79 -26.44 -11.44 -22.63
N LYS A 80 -26.31 -12.60 -21.97
CA LYS A 80 -27.18 -13.76 -22.20
C LYS A 80 -28.64 -13.40 -21.87
N ALA A 81 -28.90 -12.83 -20.70
CA ALA A 81 -30.25 -12.42 -20.29
C ALA A 81 -30.84 -11.33 -21.20
N SER A 82 -30.02 -10.39 -21.67
CA SER A 82 -30.44 -9.31 -22.57
C SER A 82 -30.89 -9.85 -23.93
N SER A 83 -30.26 -10.94 -24.42
CA SER A 83 -30.65 -11.60 -25.68
C SER A 83 -31.95 -12.42 -25.60
N MET A 84 -32.46 -12.70 -24.39
CA MET A 84 -33.70 -13.46 -24.22
C MET A 84 -34.94 -12.60 -24.43
N GLY A 85 -36.02 -13.20 -24.92
CA GLY A 85 -37.33 -12.55 -24.95
C GLY A 85 -37.94 -12.38 -23.55
N THR A 86 -38.85 -11.42 -23.39
CA THR A 86 -39.49 -11.11 -22.08
C THR A 86 -40.21 -12.32 -21.47
N LEU A 87 -40.95 -13.09 -22.28
CA LEU A 87 -41.63 -14.32 -21.82
C LEU A 87 -40.64 -15.40 -21.37
N GLN A 88 -39.50 -15.51 -22.06
CA GLN A 88 -38.46 -16.48 -21.72
C GLN A 88 -37.78 -16.11 -20.40
N ARG A 89 -37.43 -14.83 -20.21
CA ARG A 89 -36.89 -14.31 -18.93
C ARG A 89 -37.86 -14.53 -17.78
N TRP A 90 -39.15 -14.21 -17.98
CA TRP A 90 -40.18 -14.41 -16.96
C TRP A 90 -40.29 -15.87 -16.53
N ARG A 91 -40.32 -16.80 -17.49
CA ARG A 91 -40.38 -18.25 -17.22
C ARG A 91 -39.15 -18.75 -16.45
N GLN A 92 -37.99 -18.15 -16.68
CA GLN A 92 -36.73 -18.50 -16.02
C GLN A 92 -36.47 -17.67 -14.76
N ASN A 93 -37.41 -16.81 -14.35
CA ASN A 93 -37.29 -15.90 -13.21
C ASN A 93 -36.03 -15.02 -13.26
N ILE A 94 -35.69 -14.53 -14.46
CA ILE A 94 -34.52 -13.66 -14.68
C ILE A 94 -34.97 -12.21 -14.62
N ASP A 95 -34.51 -11.48 -13.61
CA ASP A 95 -34.69 -10.05 -13.49
C ASP A 95 -33.46 -9.31 -14.04
N LEU A 96 -33.56 -8.85 -15.28
CA LEU A 96 -32.49 -8.11 -15.96
C LEU A 96 -32.16 -6.79 -15.26
N THR A 97 -33.16 -6.11 -14.68
CA THR A 97 -32.97 -4.83 -14.00
C THR A 97 -32.12 -5.03 -12.75
N THR A 98 -32.47 -6.02 -11.94
CA THR A 98 -31.71 -6.35 -10.73
C THR A 98 -30.27 -6.76 -11.06
N MET A 99 -30.06 -7.57 -12.10
CA MET A 99 -28.72 -7.92 -12.57
C MET A 99 -27.90 -6.69 -12.98
N LYS A 100 -28.50 -5.75 -13.73
CA LYS A 100 -27.84 -4.51 -14.13
C LYS A 100 -27.48 -3.62 -12.93
N THR A 101 -28.33 -3.54 -11.92
CA THR A 101 -28.07 -2.77 -10.69
C THR A 101 -26.90 -3.37 -9.91
N GLN A 102 -26.90 -4.69 -9.68
CA GLN A 102 -25.80 -5.37 -8.98
C GLN A 102 -24.47 -5.23 -9.73
N TYR A 103 -24.52 -5.25 -11.07
CA TYR A 103 -23.35 -5.01 -11.91
C TYR A 103 -22.83 -3.57 -11.80
N ALA A 104 -23.74 -2.59 -11.73
CA ALA A 104 -23.37 -1.19 -11.51
C ALA A 104 -22.65 -1.02 -10.16
N GLU A 105 -23.23 -1.55 -9.07
CA GLU A 105 -22.65 -1.52 -7.72
C GLU A 105 -21.27 -2.18 -7.68
N GLY A 106 -21.14 -3.37 -8.29
CA GLY A 106 -19.87 -4.09 -8.40
C GLY A 106 -18.82 -3.31 -9.19
N THR A 107 -19.23 -2.63 -10.26
CA THR A 107 -18.35 -1.77 -11.05
C THR A 107 -17.84 -0.61 -10.21
N LEU A 108 -18.71 0.08 -9.47
CA LEU A 108 -18.31 1.17 -8.58
C LEU A 108 -17.36 0.69 -7.48
N ALA A 109 -17.62 -0.47 -6.89
CA ALA A 109 -16.74 -1.07 -5.87
C ALA A 109 -15.34 -1.42 -6.46
N HIS A 110 -15.31 -1.93 -7.68
CA HIS A 110 -14.07 -2.18 -8.43
C HIS A 110 -13.29 -0.88 -8.66
N LEU A 111 -13.94 0.17 -9.17
CA LEU A 111 -13.31 1.47 -9.43
C LEU A 111 -12.82 2.14 -8.16
N LYS A 112 -13.56 2.10 -7.05
CA LYS A 112 -13.10 2.57 -5.73
C LYS A 112 -11.83 1.82 -5.30
N SER A 113 -11.79 0.49 -5.48
CA SER A 113 -10.63 -0.34 -5.14
C SER A 113 -9.41 -0.01 -6.00
N MET A 114 -9.59 0.15 -7.32
CA MET A 114 -8.53 0.54 -8.25
C MET A 114 -8.02 1.95 -7.99
N THR A 115 -8.90 2.89 -7.64
CA THR A 115 -8.52 4.25 -7.25
C THR A 115 -7.60 4.23 -6.03
N SER A 116 -7.91 3.40 -5.03
CA SER A 116 -7.04 3.20 -3.86
C SER A 116 -5.70 2.57 -4.26
N LEU A 117 -5.70 1.57 -5.17
CA LEU A 117 -4.45 0.98 -5.70
C LEU A 117 -3.58 2.00 -6.43
N PHE A 118 -4.17 2.90 -7.23
CA PHE A 118 -3.42 3.96 -7.90
C PHE A 118 -2.72 4.88 -6.90
N LYS A 119 -3.45 5.32 -5.87
CA LYS A 119 -2.89 6.17 -4.80
C LYS A 119 -1.74 5.47 -4.08
N VAL A 120 -1.95 4.20 -3.72
CA VAL A 120 -0.97 3.34 -3.05
C VAL A 120 0.28 3.14 -3.92
N ARG A 121 0.12 2.90 -5.23
CA ARG A 121 1.24 2.82 -6.18
C ARG A 121 1.96 4.16 -6.26
N ARG A 122 1.27 5.27 -6.47
CA ARG A 122 1.89 6.61 -6.55
C ARG A 122 2.73 6.94 -5.32
N GLN A 123 2.24 6.62 -4.12
CA GLN A 123 2.98 6.83 -2.87
C GLN A 123 4.21 5.94 -2.69
N MET A 124 4.27 4.81 -3.39
CA MET A 124 5.37 3.84 -3.30
C MET A 124 6.28 3.82 -4.52
N GLY A 125 5.90 4.50 -5.60
CA GLY A 125 6.46 4.27 -6.92
C GLY A 125 5.98 2.93 -7.49
N ARG A 126 6.76 2.37 -8.40
CA ARG A 126 6.43 1.08 -9.04
C ARG A 126 6.37 -0.03 -7.99
N PHE A 127 5.40 -0.93 -8.13
CA PHE A 127 5.40 -2.14 -7.32
C PHE A 127 6.58 -3.03 -7.73
N LYS A 128 7.05 -3.85 -6.80
CA LYS A 128 8.11 -4.82 -7.09
C LYS A 128 7.52 -6.04 -7.79
N ASP A 129 8.24 -6.52 -8.81
CA ASP A 129 8.05 -7.83 -9.44
C ASP A 129 6.62 -8.08 -9.97
N LEU A 130 6.09 -9.27 -9.72
CA LEU A 130 4.78 -9.76 -10.17
C LEU A 130 3.61 -8.84 -9.77
N LYS A 131 3.75 -8.06 -8.70
CA LYS A 131 2.68 -7.15 -8.26
C LYS A 131 2.47 -5.99 -9.23
N GLU A 132 3.52 -5.53 -9.89
CA GLU A 132 3.38 -4.51 -10.93
C GLU A 132 2.71 -5.10 -12.17
N PHE A 133 3.08 -6.32 -12.55
CA PHE A 133 2.43 -7.02 -13.67
C PHE A 133 0.93 -7.23 -13.41
N ASP A 134 0.58 -7.73 -12.23
CA ASP A 134 -0.81 -7.91 -11.79
C ASP A 134 -1.58 -6.59 -11.78
N PHE A 135 -0.96 -5.53 -11.26
CA PHE A 135 -1.55 -4.20 -11.25
C PHE A 135 -1.84 -3.72 -12.68
N GLN A 136 -0.88 -3.84 -13.61
CA GLN A 136 -1.08 -3.41 -15.00
C GLN A 136 -2.16 -4.23 -15.71
N ASN A 137 -2.25 -5.53 -15.43
CA ASN A 137 -3.35 -6.36 -15.94
C ASN A 137 -4.70 -5.89 -15.39
N MET A 138 -4.75 -5.53 -14.10
CA MET A 138 -5.96 -4.98 -13.51
C MET A 138 -6.36 -3.63 -14.11
N VAL A 139 -5.39 -2.78 -14.45
CA VAL A 139 -5.64 -1.55 -15.19
C VAL A 139 -6.30 -1.85 -16.53
N ARG A 140 -5.73 -2.76 -17.32
CA ARG A 140 -6.31 -3.17 -18.61
C ARG A 140 -7.72 -3.74 -18.48
N LYS A 141 -7.96 -4.58 -17.47
CA LYS A 141 -9.30 -5.11 -17.19
C LYS A 141 -10.30 -4.00 -16.85
N SER A 142 -9.86 -3.02 -16.07
CA SER A 142 -10.70 -1.86 -15.73
C SER A 142 -11.02 -1.02 -16.97
N ASP A 143 -10.03 -0.76 -17.83
CA ASP A 143 -10.22 -0.04 -19.10
C ASP A 143 -11.20 -0.79 -20.01
N TYR A 144 -11.10 -2.13 -20.08
CA TYR A 144 -12.06 -2.97 -20.81
C TYR A 144 -13.47 -2.88 -20.25
N LEU A 145 -13.64 -3.05 -18.92
CA LEU A 145 -14.93 -2.95 -18.26
C LEU A 145 -15.59 -1.58 -18.53
N MET A 146 -14.83 -0.49 -18.42
CA MET A 146 -15.34 0.87 -18.69
C MET A 146 -15.71 1.10 -20.17
N ALA A 147 -15.15 0.32 -21.09
CA ALA A 147 -15.49 0.40 -22.51
C ALA A 147 -16.79 -0.35 -22.85
N LEU A 148 -17.26 -1.25 -21.99
CA LEU A 148 -18.47 -2.04 -22.25
C LEU A 148 -19.72 -1.15 -22.30
N PRO A 149 -20.60 -1.31 -23.31
CA PRO A 149 -21.88 -0.59 -23.37
C PRO A 149 -22.75 -0.82 -22.13
N THR A 150 -22.77 -2.06 -21.63
CA THR A 150 -23.50 -2.44 -20.42
C THR A 150 -23.06 -1.62 -19.22
N THR A 151 -21.76 -1.37 -19.06
CA THR A 151 -21.21 -0.56 -17.98
C THR A 151 -21.59 0.91 -18.13
N LYS A 152 -21.54 1.44 -19.35
CA LYS A 152 -21.98 2.81 -19.62
C LYS A 152 -23.45 3.01 -19.27
N GLU A 153 -24.33 2.13 -19.76
CA GLU A 153 -25.76 2.16 -19.43
C GLU A 153 -26.02 2.01 -17.93
N SER A 154 -25.32 1.09 -17.26
CA SER A 154 -25.48 0.83 -15.83
C SER A 154 -25.00 1.99 -14.95
N LEU A 155 -24.12 2.85 -15.46
CA LEU A 155 -23.56 4.01 -14.74
C LEU A 155 -24.10 5.34 -15.26
N ASP A 156 -25.01 5.32 -16.24
CA ASP A 156 -25.66 6.51 -16.80
C ASP A 156 -26.77 6.96 -15.86
N THR A 157 -26.38 7.73 -14.84
CA THR A 157 -27.26 8.19 -13.78
C THR A 157 -26.83 9.57 -13.30
N GLU A 158 -27.79 10.37 -12.83
CA GLU A 158 -27.58 11.71 -12.28
C GLU A 158 -27.08 11.68 -10.82
N ASP A 159 -26.64 10.52 -10.33
CA ASP A 159 -26.14 10.37 -8.97
C ASP A 159 -24.76 11.06 -8.82
N PRO A 160 -24.65 12.11 -7.99
CA PRO A 160 -23.40 12.83 -7.77
C PRO A 160 -22.32 11.97 -7.10
N GLU A 161 -22.66 10.89 -6.38
CA GLU A 161 -21.66 9.98 -5.82
C GLU A 161 -20.96 9.21 -6.95
N ILE A 162 -21.72 8.73 -7.94
CA ILE A 162 -21.19 7.97 -9.08
C ILE A 162 -20.25 8.84 -9.91
N GLU A 163 -20.66 10.07 -10.22
CA GLU A 163 -19.82 11.03 -10.91
C GLU A 163 -18.50 11.27 -10.16
N ARG A 164 -18.55 11.47 -8.84
CA ARG A 164 -17.34 11.66 -8.01
C ARG A 164 -16.39 10.47 -8.09
N ILE A 165 -16.91 9.24 -8.09
CA ILE A 165 -16.09 8.03 -8.19
C ILE A 165 -15.41 7.95 -9.56
N LEU A 166 -16.15 8.23 -10.63
CA LEU A 166 -15.65 8.20 -12.01
C LEU A 166 -14.57 9.27 -12.25
N VAL A 167 -14.81 10.49 -11.75
CA VAL A 167 -13.82 11.58 -11.80
C VAL A 167 -12.57 11.24 -11.00
N ALA A 168 -12.72 10.70 -9.79
CA ALA A 168 -11.57 10.30 -8.98
C ALA A 168 -10.74 9.19 -9.64
N TYR A 169 -11.41 8.19 -10.22
CA TYR A 169 -10.76 7.10 -10.94
C TYR A 169 -10.01 7.61 -12.18
N SER A 170 -10.68 8.40 -13.03
CA SER A 170 -10.09 8.94 -14.26
C SER A 170 -8.88 9.83 -13.99
N HIS A 171 -8.96 10.69 -12.96
CA HIS A 171 -7.85 11.52 -12.53
C HIS A 171 -6.63 10.67 -12.12
N GLU A 172 -6.80 9.66 -11.26
CA GLU A 172 -5.68 8.80 -10.85
C GLU A 172 -5.16 7.94 -12.03
N ARG A 173 -6.03 7.51 -12.95
CA ARG A 173 -5.65 6.78 -14.17
C ARG A 173 -4.82 7.63 -15.15
N GLN A 174 -5.13 8.92 -15.27
CA GLN A 174 -4.35 9.87 -16.08
C GLN A 174 -2.96 10.06 -15.49
N GLN A 175 -2.86 10.24 -14.17
CA GLN A 175 -1.57 10.38 -13.48
C GLN A 175 -0.66 9.16 -13.65
N LEU A 176 -1.23 7.96 -13.79
CA LEU A 176 -0.44 6.76 -14.09
C LEU A 176 0.26 6.83 -15.45
N SER A 177 -0.33 7.49 -16.44
CA SER A 177 0.19 7.49 -17.83
C SER A 177 1.35 8.47 -18.04
N ILE A 178 1.64 9.32 -17.06
CA ILE A 178 2.68 10.35 -17.09
C ILE A 178 4.02 9.81 -16.53
N HIS A 179 4.04 8.60 -15.97
CA HIS A 179 5.19 7.99 -15.28
C HIS A 179 5.50 6.57 -15.76
#